data_AF-A0A945GQZ5-F1
#
_entry.id   AF-A0A945GQZ5-F1
#
_cell.length_a   1.000
_cell.length_b   1.000
_cell.length_c   1.000
_cell.angle_alpha   90.00
_cell.angle_beta   90.00
_cell.angle_gamma   90.00
#
_symmetry.space_group_name_H-M   'P 1'
#
loop_
_entity.id
_entity.type
_entity.pdbx_description
1 polymer ?
#
loop_
_entity_poly.entity_id
_entity_poly.type
_entity_poly.pdbx_seq_one_letter_code
_entity_poly.pdbx_strand_id
1 'polypeptide(L)'
;MCALITILIALGLPLLFPERGLAAEGYLTFSPQVSNNAILAGVGVVVAVVVVIALTQIYSRMARKRQRAPAKGAQKKKGGDFKKQAAKLGFKIAEIKTMRILAAKIAPQDPDSVLSTDAGRERLSADVWERISKREREVKLLQGIQDKLKLMRDNQLHERATVRVETDLAVWIVKKADVEEDVEDMEEVEEELFTDVEQVSGKLMDLSEGGAAVIVELEAGTDDLVELWSADADIWIPPITAGVLNVQRGRGGKPPIFHLHFIDPPLVELRAAIQTLQRTSGMRMA
;
A
#
# COMPACT_ATOMS: atom_id res chain seq x y z
N MET A 1 0.87 5.46 -34.76
CA MET A 1 0.68 6.65 -33.90
C MET A 1 1.94 6.95 -33.08
N CYS A 2 3.14 6.91 -33.70
CA CYS A 2 4.41 7.20 -33.01
C CYS A 2 5.25 8.26 -33.74
N ALA A 3 4.74 8.88 -34.81
CA ALA A 3 5.48 9.88 -35.58
C ALA A 3 4.97 11.33 -35.37
N LEU A 4 3.86 11.52 -34.64
CA LEU A 4 3.23 12.84 -34.43
C LEU A 4 3.59 13.48 -33.07
N ILE A 5 4.21 12.73 -32.16
CA ILE A 5 4.58 13.23 -30.82
C ILE A 5 5.96 13.91 -30.85
N THR A 6 6.83 13.52 -31.77
CA THR A 6 8.20 14.05 -31.85
C THR A 6 8.30 15.43 -32.53
N ILE A 7 7.27 15.85 -33.27
CA ILE A 7 7.26 17.15 -33.97
C ILE A 7 6.76 18.30 -33.07
N LEU A 8 6.00 18.00 -32.02
CA LEU A 8 5.44 19.02 -31.12
C LEU A 8 6.41 19.47 -30.00
N ILE A 9 7.48 18.72 -29.75
CA ILE A 9 8.52 19.10 -28.79
C ILE A 9 9.58 20.01 -29.43
N ALA A 10 9.70 20.02 -30.76
CA ALA A 10 10.70 20.81 -31.48
C ALA A 10 10.24 22.21 -31.91
N LEU A 11 8.96 22.57 -31.72
CA LEU A 11 8.38 23.84 -32.20
C LEU A 11 7.83 24.76 -31.09
N GLY A 12 8.02 24.42 -29.82
CA GLY A 12 7.45 25.14 -28.67
C GLY A 12 8.43 25.92 -27.78
N LEU A 13 9.73 25.91 -28.07
CA LEU A 13 10.75 26.70 -27.37
C LEU A 13 11.59 27.43 -28.43
N PRO A 14 11.26 28.70 -28.75
CA PRO A 14 12.00 29.78 -28.10
C PRO A 14 11.20 31.10 -28.02
N LEU A 15 10.68 31.49 -26.85
CA LEU A 15 10.22 32.88 -26.62
C LEU A 15 10.54 33.41 -25.21
N LEU A 16 11.62 32.92 -24.58
CA LEU A 16 12.10 33.42 -23.28
C LEU A 16 13.64 33.50 -23.25
N PHE A 17 14.23 34.12 -24.26
CA PHE A 17 15.58 34.66 -24.15
C PHE A 17 15.51 36.14 -24.55
N PRO A 18 15.53 37.09 -23.60
CA PRO A 18 15.84 38.46 -23.97
C PRO A 18 17.32 38.52 -24.34
N GLU A 19 17.60 39.10 -25.50
CA GLU A 19 18.92 39.34 -26.02
C GLU A 19 19.80 40.06 -25.00
N ARG A 20 21.00 39.52 -24.76
CA ARG A 20 22.09 40.26 -24.12
C ARG A 20 22.63 41.27 -25.13
N GLY A 21 22.05 42.47 -25.13
CA GLY A 21 22.65 43.66 -25.71
C GLY A 21 23.57 44.34 -24.68
N LEU A 22 24.87 44.37 -24.97
CA LEU A 22 25.85 45.23 -24.31
C LEU A 22 25.50 46.70 -24.54
N ALA A 23 25.17 47.45 -23.48
CA ALA A 23 25.38 48.89 -23.42
C ALA A 23 25.43 49.39 -21.97
N ALA A 24 26.50 50.14 -21.72
CA ALA A 24 26.84 51.07 -20.66
C ALA A 24 25.76 51.53 -19.66
N GLU A 25 26.23 51.66 -18.41
CA GLU A 25 25.92 52.71 -17.41
C GLU A 25 24.46 53.07 -17.14
N GLY A 26 24.02 52.81 -15.91
CA GLY A 26 22.87 53.50 -15.33
C GLY A 26 22.02 52.63 -14.43
N TYR A 27 22.00 52.98 -13.13
CA TYR A 27 21.10 52.46 -12.10
C TYR A 27 19.69 52.18 -12.61
N LEU A 28 19.19 50.94 -12.45
CA LEU A 28 17.75 50.66 -12.43
C LEU A 28 17.40 49.60 -11.38
N THR A 29 16.50 50.02 -10.51
CA THR A 29 15.85 49.32 -9.40
C THR A 29 15.11 48.07 -9.85
N PHE A 30 15.33 46.95 -9.16
CA PHE A 30 14.48 45.75 -9.28
C PHE A 30 13.09 46.05 -8.70
N SER A 31 12.07 46.02 -9.57
CA SER A 31 10.66 46.02 -9.21
C SER A 31 10.08 44.64 -9.55
N PRO A 32 9.54 43.88 -8.58
CA PRO A 32 8.78 42.67 -8.87
C PRO A 32 7.30 43.06 -8.98
N GLN A 33 6.86 43.46 -10.17
CA GLN A 33 5.43 43.42 -10.50
C GLN A 33 5.21 42.39 -11.61
N VAL A 34 5.18 41.11 -11.21
CA VAL A 34 4.50 40.09 -12.01
C VAL A 34 3.01 40.36 -11.85
N SER A 35 2.39 40.93 -12.88
CA SER A 35 0.95 41.20 -12.88
C SER A 35 0.16 39.90 -12.70
N ASN A 36 -0.75 39.86 -11.74
CA ASN A 36 -1.62 38.70 -11.44
C ASN A 36 -2.40 38.19 -12.67
N ASN A 37 -2.55 39.03 -13.70
CA ASN A 37 -3.21 38.68 -14.96
C ASN A 37 -2.39 37.71 -15.83
N ALA A 38 -1.05 37.75 -15.75
CA ALA A 38 -0.18 36.85 -16.50
C ALA A 38 -0.18 35.42 -15.93
N ILE A 39 -0.28 35.29 -14.60
CA ILE A 39 -0.42 34.00 -13.92
C ILE A 39 -1.80 33.40 -14.21
N LEU A 40 -2.86 34.21 -14.21
CA LEU A 40 -4.22 33.76 -14.54
C LEU A 40 -4.32 33.25 -16.00
N ALA A 41 -3.66 33.93 -16.95
CA ALA A 41 -3.63 33.50 -18.34
C ALA A 41 -2.85 32.18 -18.54
N GLY A 42 -1.74 32.00 -17.82
CA GLY A 42 -0.97 30.75 -17.83
C GLY A 42 -1.75 29.56 -17.25
N VAL A 43 -2.43 29.76 -16.13
CA VAL A 43 -3.28 28.73 -15.51
C VAL A 43 -4.48 28.39 -16.41
N GLY A 44 -5.08 29.39 -17.06
CA GLY A 44 -6.20 29.18 -17.99
C GLY A 44 -5.85 28.27 -19.17
N VAL A 45 -4.64 28.40 -19.74
CA VAL A 45 -4.17 27.55 -20.84
C VAL A 45 -3.93 26.11 -20.37
N VAL A 46 -3.33 25.92 -19.19
CA VAL A 46 -3.09 24.58 -18.64
C VAL A 46 -4.41 23.87 -18.33
N VAL A 47 -5.37 24.56 -17.73
CA VAL A 47 -6.70 23.99 -17.45
C VAL A 47 -7.43 23.63 -18.74
N ALA A 48 -7.37 24.48 -19.78
CA ALA A 48 -7.97 24.18 -21.08
C ALA A 48 -7.37 22.92 -21.73
N VAL A 49 -6.04 22.75 -21.65
CA VAL A 49 -5.36 21.56 -22.19
C VAL A 49 -5.75 20.30 -21.42
N VAL A 50 -5.82 20.36 -20.09
CA VAL A 50 -6.26 19.22 -19.25
C VAL A 50 -7.71 18.85 -19.55
N VAL A 51 -8.60 19.83 -19.73
CA VAL A 51 -10.00 19.59 -20.09
C VAL A 51 -10.12 18.94 -21.47
N VAL A 52 -9.34 19.37 -22.47
CA VAL A 52 -9.33 18.74 -23.80
C VAL A 52 -8.81 17.30 -23.75
N ILE A 53 -7.78 17.02 -22.94
CA ILE A 53 -7.26 15.67 -22.74
C ILE A 53 -8.30 14.80 -22.01
N ALA A 54 -8.96 15.32 -20.98
CA ALA A 54 -10.02 14.60 -20.28
C ALA A 54 -11.22 14.30 -21.20
N LEU A 55 -11.63 15.27 -22.02
CA LEU A 55 -12.72 15.09 -22.98
C LEU A 55 -12.37 14.08 -24.07
N THR A 56 -11.13 14.07 -24.57
CA THR A 56 -10.68 13.06 -25.55
C THR A 56 -10.56 11.66 -24.93
N GLN A 57 -10.16 11.54 -23.67
CA GLN A 57 -10.19 10.26 -22.95
C GLN A 57 -11.62 9.77 -22.68
N ILE A 58 -12.54 10.67 -22.35
CA ILE A 58 -13.96 10.32 -22.14
C ILE A 58 -14.63 9.95 -23.48
N TYR A 59 -14.37 10.69 -24.56
CA TYR A 59 -14.87 10.36 -25.90
C TYR A 59 -14.31 9.03 -26.41
N SER A 60 -13.02 8.75 -26.19
CA SER A 60 -12.45 7.46 -26.59
C SER A 60 -12.96 6.29 -25.73
N ARG A 61 -13.25 6.50 -24.43
CA ARG A 61 -13.94 5.52 -23.58
C ARG A 61 -15.40 5.29 -24.02
N MET A 62 -16.11 6.34 -24.45
CA MET A 62 -17.46 6.21 -25.00
C MET A 62 -17.47 5.58 -26.40
N ALA A 63 -16.48 5.85 -27.25
CA ALA A 63 -16.31 5.20 -28.54
C ALA A 63 -16.00 3.70 -28.37
N ARG A 64 -15.20 3.32 -27.37
CA ARG A 64 -14.96 1.91 -26.99
C ARG A 64 -16.20 1.24 -26.39
N LYS A 65 -17.09 1.97 -25.72
CA LYS A 65 -18.40 1.44 -25.27
C LYS A 65 -19.40 1.30 -26.42
N ARG A 66 -19.37 2.16 -27.45
CA ARG A 66 -20.21 2.02 -28.65
C ARG A 66 -19.73 0.91 -29.61
N GLN A 67 -18.45 0.55 -29.58
CA GLN A 67 -17.94 -0.67 -30.24
C GLN A 67 -18.27 -1.97 -29.47
N ARG A 68 -18.90 -1.88 -28.29
CA ARG A 68 -19.50 -3.00 -27.57
C ARG A 68 -21.02 -3.09 -27.74
N ALA A 69 -21.54 -2.58 -28.87
CA ALA A 69 -22.82 -3.09 -29.35
C ALA A 69 -22.61 -4.59 -29.70
N PRO A 70 -23.46 -5.52 -29.24
CA PRO A 70 -23.34 -6.91 -29.66
C PRO A 70 -23.51 -6.93 -31.18
N ALA A 71 -22.45 -7.31 -31.89
CA ALA A 71 -22.54 -7.63 -33.29
C ALA A 71 -23.54 -8.78 -33.44
N LYS A 72 -24.81 -8.44 -33.70
CA LYS A 72 -25.81 -9.34 -34.25
C LYS A 72 -25.26 -9.80 -35.59
N GLY A 73 -24.51 -10.90 -35.59
CA GLY A 73 -23.82 -11.40 -36.77
C GLY A 73 -22.63 -12.31 -36.52
N ALA A 74 -22.15 -12.48 -35.28
CA ALA A 74 -21.22 -13.57 -34.99
C ALA A 74 -22.01 -14.89 -34.95
N GLN A 75 -22.10 -15.55 -36.11
CA GLN A 75 -22.44 -16.97 -36.17
C GLN A 75 -21.67 -17.68 -35.05
N LYS A 76 -22.42 -18.37 -34.20
CA LYS A 76 -21.94 -19.30 -33.19
C LYS A 76 -21.11 -20.39 -33.90
N LYS A 77 -19.87 -20.08 -34.28
CA LYS A 77 -18.93 -21.06 -34.83
C LYS A 77 -18.74 -22.10 -33.74
N LYS A 78 -19.11 -23.32 -34.12
CA LYS A 78 -19.30 -24.49 -33.26
C LYS A 78 -18.10 -24.62 -32.30
N GLY A 79 -18.33 -24.49 -31.00
CA GLY A 79 -17.32 -24.71 -29.96
C GLY A 79 -16.83 -26.15 -29.82
N GLY A 80 -16.76 -26.91 -30.92
CA GLY A 80 -16.42 -28.33 -30.99
C GLY A 80 -15.10 -28.66 -31.68
N ASP A 81 -14.37 -27.69 -32.24
CA ASP A 81 -13.10 -27.99 -32.94
C ASP A 81 -11.92 -28.07 -31.98
N PHE A 82 -11.73 -27.07 -31.11
CA PHE A 82 -10.63 -27.08 -30.12
C PHE A 82 -10.64 -28.30 -29.19
N LYS A 83 -11.82 -28.71 -28.69
CA LYS A 83 -11.92 -29.90 -27.83
C LYS A 83 -11.50 -31.17 -28.56
N LYS A 84 -11.85 -31.30 -29.84
CA LYS A 84 -11.48 -32.46 -30.67
C LYS A 84 -9.99 -32.43 -31.02
N GLN A 85 -9.45 -31.26 -31.32
CA GLN A 85 -8.02 -31.07 -31.60
C GLN A 85 -7.16 -31.38 -30.37
N ALA A 86 -7.51 -30.82 -29.21
CA ALA A 86 -6.81 -31.07 -27.96
C ALA A 86 -6.92 -32.54 -27.51
N ALA A 87 -8.09 -33.17 -27.69
CA ALA A 87 -8.25 -34.60 -27.40
C ALA A 87 -7.41 -35.49 -28.34
N LYS A 88 -7.27 -35.13 -29.62
CA LYS A 88 -6.37 -35.83 -30.57
C LYS A 88 -4.90 -35.71 -30.19
N LEU A 89 -4.51 -34.60 -29.53
CA LEU A 89 -3.16 -34.38 -29.01
C LEU A 89 -2.92 -35.07 -27.66
N GLY A 90 -3.89 -35.82 -27.13
CA GLY A 90 -3.75 -36.61 -25.90
C GLY A 90 -4.10 -35.88 -24.60
N PHE A 91 -4.61 -34.64 -24.65
CA PHE A 91 -4.99 -33.90 -23.45
C PHE A 91 -6.27 -34.44 -22.81
N LYS A 92 -6.28 -34.50 -21.47
CA LYS A 92 -7.45 -34.91 -20.68
C LYS A 92 -8.53 -33.84 -20.70
N ILE A 93 -9.78 -34.23 -20.47
CA ILE A 93 -10.95 -33.32 -20.52
C ILE A 93 -10.78 -32.09 -19.60
N ALA A 94 -10.20 -32.28 -18.41
CA ALA A 94 -9.91 -31.17 -17.48
C ALA A 94 -8.85 -30.20 -18.02
N GLU A 95 -7.80 -30.72 -18.65
CA GLU A 95 -6.72 -29.94 -19.27
C GLU A 95 -7.25 -29.14 -20.45
N ILE A 96 -8.11 -29.74 -21.27
CA ILE A 96 -8.74 -29.08 -22.42
C ILE A 96 -9.55 -27.85 -21.98
N LYS A 97 -10.28 -27.94 -20.86
CA LYS A 97 -11.06 -26.80 -20.34
C LYS A 97 -10.13 -25.64 -19.97
N THR A 98 -9.03 -25.93 -19.29
CA THR A 98 -8.04 -24.94 -18.88
C THR A 98 -7.30 -24.36 -20.08
N MET A 99 -6.83 -25.21 -20.99
CA MET A 99 -6.18 -24.78 -22.23
C MET A 99 -7.09 -23.89 -23.07
N ARG A 100 -8.40 -24.16 -23.11
CA ARG A 100 -9.34 -23.31 -23.83
C ARG A 100 -9.45 -21.91 -23.23
N ILE A 101 -9.43 -21.81 -21.90
CA ILE A 101 -9.42 -20.53 -21.20
C ILE A 101 -8.13 -19.77 -21.50
N LEU A 102 -6.99 -20.46 -21.54
CA LEU A 102 -5.70 -19.85 -21.88
C LEU A 102 -5.63 -19.42 -23.35
N ALA A 103 -6.05 -20.28 -24.26
CA ALA A 103 -6.13 -19.98 -25.69
C ALA A 103 -7.04 -18.78 -25.98
N ALA A 104 -8.17 -18.65 -25.27
CA ALA A 104 -9.07 -17.50 -25.40
C ALA A 104 -8.47 -16.18 -24.89
N LYS A 105 -7.47 -16.23 -24.00
CA LYS A 105 -6.72 -15.04 -23.56
C LYS A 105 -5.65 -14.66 -24.58
N ILE A 106 -4.99 -15.64 -25.18
CA ILE A 106 -3.92 -15.44 -26.17
C ILE A 106 -4.48 -15.00 -27.53
N ALA A 107 -5.57 -15.62 -27.99
CA ALA A 107 -6.24 -15.30 -29.24
C ALA A 107 -7.76 -15.13 -29.01
N PRO A 108 -8.22 -13.95 -28.56
CA PRO A 108 -9.62 -13.70 -28.21
C PRO A 108 -10.60 -13.84 -29.39
N GLN A 109 -10.11 -13.64 -30.62
CA GLN A 109 -10.92 -13.68 -31.84
C GLN A 109 -11.07 -15.09 -32.41
N ASP A 110 -10.06 -15.94 -32.23
CA ASP A 110 -10.11 -17.34 -32.69
C ASP A 110 -9.26 -18.26 -31.79
N PRO A 111 -9.79 -18.66 -30.62
CA PRO A 111 -9.10 -19.55 -29.69
C PRO A 111 -8.85 -20.93 -30.27
N ASP A 112 -9.68 -21.35 -31.24
CA ASP A 112 -9.61 -22.66 -31.87
C ASP A 112 -8.38 -22.76 -32.81
N SER A 113 -7.87 -21.62 -33.31
CA SER A 113 -6.66 -21.55 -34.14
C SER A 113 -5.32 -21.69 -33.38
N VAL A 114 -5.35 -21.58 -32.06
CA VAL A 114 -4.14 -21.61 -31.21
C VAL A 114 -3.49 -22.99 -31.23
N LEU A 115 -4.29 -24.06 -31.33
CA LEU A 115 -3.77 -25.42 -31.39
C LEU A 115 -3.47 -25.89 -32.81
N SER A 116 -4.00 -25.24 -33.84
CA SER A 116 -3.79 -25.62 -35.23
C SER A 116 -2.48 -25.05 -35.81
N THR A 117 -1.99 -23.93 -35.27
CA THR A 117 -0.76 -23.26 -35.73
C THR A 117 0.43 -23.51 -34.80
N ASP A 118 1.63 -23.70 -35.35
CA ASP A 118 2.86 -23.86 -34.55
C ASP A 118 3.13 -22.65 -33.66
N ALA A 119 3.03 -21.44 -34.22
CA ALA A 119 3.19 -20.19 -33.47
C ALA A 119 2.13 -20.02 -32.36
N GLY A 120 0.91 -20.52 -32.56
CA GLY A 120 -0.13 -20.53 -31.53
C GLY A 120 0.21 -21.47 -30.38
N ARG A 121 0.71 -22.67 -30.70
CA ARG A 121 1.16 -23.67 -29.72
C ARG A 121 2.35 -23.16 -28.92
N GLU A 122 3.31 -22.50 -29.56
CA GLU A 122 4.47 -21.91 -28.90
C GLU A 122 4.05 -20.82 -27.90
N ARG A 123 3.17 -19.90 -28.30
CA ARG A 123 2.63 -18.87 -27.39
C ARG A 123 1.85 -19.47 -26.22
N LEU A 124 1.07 -20.51 -26.47
CA LEU A 124 0.37 -21.23 -25.40
C LEU A 124 1.35 -21.90 -24.44
N SER A 125 2.42 -22.49 -24.95
CA SER A 125 3.46 -23.11 -24.13
C SER A 125 4.21 -22.08 -23.26
N ALA A 126 4.51 -20.90 -23.80
CA ALA A 126 5.14 -19.82 -23.06
C ALA A 126 4.24 -19.28 -21.93
N ASP A 127 2.95 -19.05 -22.18
CA ASP A 127 2.00 -18.62 -21.14
C ASP A 127 1.82 -19.70 -20.06
N VAL A 128 1.80 -20.99 -20.44
CA VAL A 128 1.76 -22.10 -19.48
C VAL A 128 3.03 -22.11 -18.62
N TRP A 129 4.21 -21.94 -19.22
CA TRP A 129 5.48 -21.92 -18.49
C TRP A 129 5.58 -20.73 -17.51
N GLU A 130 5.14 -19.54 -17.92
CA GLU A 130 5.11 -18.36 -17.05
C GLU A 130 4.19 -18.59 -15.84
N ARG A 131 3.02 -19.21 -16.06
CA ARG A 131 2.08 -19.57 -14.98
C ARG A 131 2.62 -20.63 -14.04
N ILE A 132 3.30 -21.64 -14.57
CA ILE A 132 3.98 -22.66 -13.76
C ILE A 132 5.01 -21.96 -12.86
N SER A 133 5.88 -21.13 -13.45
CA SER A 133 6.91 -20.39 -12.72
C SER A 133 6.34 -19.50 -11.62
N LYS A 134 5.23 -18.80 -11.89
CA LYS A 134 4.51 -17.99 -10.90
C LYS A 134 3.94 -18.84 -9.76
N ARG A 135 3.29 -19.95 -10.09
CA ARG A 135 2.71 -20.86 -9.09
C ARG A 135 3.77 -21.57 -8.26
N GLU A 136 4.92 -21.90 -8.82
CA GLU A 136 6.03 -22.47 -8.06
C GLU A 136 6.56 -21.48 -7.01
N ARG A 137 6.68 -20.19 -7.37
CA ARG A 137 7.05 -19.14 -6.40
C ARG A 137 6.00 -18.98 -5.31
N GLU A 138 4.72 -18.97 -5.68
CA GLU A 138 3.61 -18.90 -4.73
C GLU A 138 3.62 -20.10 -3.78
N VAL A 139 3.80 -21.32 -4.30
CA VAL A 139 3.90 -22.53 -3.48
C VAL A 139 5.09 -22.47 -2.53
N LYS A 140 6.26 -21.99 -2.98
CA LYS A 140 7.42 -21.79 -2.10
C LYS A 140 7.15 -20.78 -0.98
N LEU A 141 6.46 -19.68 -1.30
CA LEU A 141 6.08 -18.68 -0.31
C LEU A 141 5.10 -19.28 0.72
N LEU A 142 4.08 -19.99 0.26
CA LEU A 142 3.11 -20.65 1.14
C LEU A 142 3.77 -21.74 2.00
N GLN A 143 4.73 -22.48 1.48
CA GLN A 143 5.56 -23.42 2.25
C GLN A 143 6.36 -22.68 3.33
N GLY A 144 7.01 -21.56 2.98
CA GLY A 144 7.73 -20.73 3.95
C GLY A 144 6.82 -20.19 5.06
N ILE A 145 5.59 -19.79 4.73
CA ILE A 145 4.58 -19.40 5.73
C ILE A 145 4.20 -20.61 6.59
N GLN A 146 3.92 -21.76 5.99
CA GLN A 146 3.57 -22.97 6.73
C GLN A 146 4.68 -23.38 7.71
N ASP A 147 5.94 -23.30 7.29
CA ASP A 147 7.08 -23.66 8.12
C ASP A 147 7.29 -22.64 9.26
N LYS A 148 7.12 -21.34 8.98
CA LYS A 148 7.10 -20.30 10.03
C LYS A 148 5.96 -20.54 11.04
N LEU A 149 4.77 -20.87 10.57
CA LEU A 149 3.62 -21.17 11.44
C LEU A 149 3.84 -22.45 12.27
N LYS A 150 4.46 -23.48 11.69
CA LYS A 150 4.85 -24.68 12.43
C LYS A 150 5.93 -24.38 13.46
N LEU A 151 6.95 -23.61 13.11
CA LEU A 151 7.97 -23.16 14.04
C LEU A 151 7.35 -22.37 15.20
N MET A 152 6.43 -21.46 14.91
CA MET A 152 5.69 -20.72 15.93
C MET A 152 4.87 -21.67 16.81
N ARG A 153 4.15 -22.64 16.24
CA ARG A 153 3.40 -23.64 17.00
C ARG A 153 4.30 -24.51 17.88
N ASP A 154 5.41 -24.98 17.34
CA ASP A 154 6.33 -25.90 18.02
C ASP A 154 7.16 -25.15 19.09
N ASN A 155 7.36 -23.83 18.92
CA ASN A 155 7.90 -22.92 19.95
C ASN A 155 6.81 -22.36 20.89
N GLN A 156 5.52 -22.63 20.64
CA GLN A 156 4.37 -22.20 21.46
C GLN A 156 3.71 -23.39 22.17
N LEU A 157 4.50 -24.13 22.95
CA LEU A 157 3.96 -24.58 24.24
C LEU A 157 3.62 -23.29 25.02
N HIS A 158 2.36 -23.15 25.41
CA HIS A 158 1.76 -21.94 26.02
C HIS A 158 2.28 -21.63 27.43
N GLU A 159 3.60 -21.52 27.61
CA GLU A 159 4.19 -20.83 28.75
C GLU A 159 4.49 -19.41 28.33
N ARG A 160 3.78 -18.45 28.94
CA ARG A 160 3.94 -17.02 28.67
C ARG A 160 5.40 -16.66 28.92
N ALA A 161 6.12 -16.26 27.86
CA ALA A 161 7.56 -16.00 27.93
C ALA A 161 7.93 -14.80 28.81
N THR A 162 6.98 -13.91 29.12
CA THR A 162 7.24 -12.66 29.84
C THR A 162 6.23 -12.45 30.96
N VAL A 163 6.73 -12.03 32.12
CA VAL A 163 5.93 -11.67 33.30
C VAL A 163 5.17 -10.39 32.99
N ARG A 164 3.83 -10.42 33.15
CA ARG A 164 2.98 -9.22 33.09
C ARG A 164 2.80 -8.65 34.48
N VAL A 165 2.85 -7.33 34.58
CA VAL A 165 2.61 -6.58 35.82
C VAL A 165 1.31 -5.80 35.64
N GLU A 166 0.36 -6.04 36.53
CA GLU A 166 -0.86 -5.25 36.60
C GLU A 166 -0.53 -3.85 37.14
N THR A 167 -1.07 -2.83 36.47
CA THR A 167 -0.81 -1.42 36.78
C THR A 167 -2.05 -0.57 36.47
N ASP A 168 -2.06 0.68 36.95
CA ASP A 168 -3.03 1.72 36.59
C ASP A 168 -2.26 3.01 36.28
N LEU A 169 -1.23 2.89 35.44
CA LEU A 169 -0.34 3.98 35.07
C LEU A 169 -1.01 4.86 34.00
N ALA A 170 -0.92 6.18 34.15
CA ALA A 170 -1.33 7.09 33.10
C ALA A 170 -0.32 7.03 31.94
N VAL A 171 -0.83 6.88 30.72
CA VAL A 171 -0.03 6.82 29.50
C VAL A 171 -0.58 7.75 28.43
N TRP A 172 0.31 8.18 27.56
CA TRP A 172 -0.04 8.87 26.34
C TRP A 172 0.01 7.88 25.18
N ILE A 173 -0.98 7.95 24.29
CA ILE A 173 -1.03 7.14 23.08
C ILE A 173 -1.33 8.03 21.88
N VAL A 174 -0.62 7.74 20.80
CA VAL A 174 -0.78 8.37 19.50
C VAL A 174 -0.94 7.30 18.44
N LYS A 175 -1.87 7.50 17.49
CA LYS A 175 -1.95 6.69 16.27
C LYS A 175 -0.87 7.16 15.29
N LYS A 176 0.00 6.27 14.84
CA LYS A 176 0.94 6.58 13.75
C LYS A 176 0.20 6.47 12.42
N ALA A 177 0.36 7.47 11.57
CA ALA A 177 -0.10 7.38 10.18
C ALA A 177 0.69 6.28 9.47
N ASP A 178 0.03 5.55 8.58
CA ASP A 178 0.71 4.62 7.68
C ASP A 178 1.73 5.42 6.88
N VAL A 179 3.00 5.27 7.20
CA VAL A 179 4.08 5.79 6.36
C VAL A 179 4.06 4.89 5.13
N GLU A 180 3.37 5.34 4.08
CA GLU A 180 3.57 4.77 2.75
C GLU A 180 5.07 4.91 2.45
N GLU A 181 5.79 3.79 2.53
CA GLU A 181 7.20 3.67 2.12
C GLU A 181 7.29 3.79 0.60
N ASP A 182 6.91 4.94 0.05
CA ASP A 182 7.23 5.40 -1.30
C ASP A 182 8.18 6.60 -1.17
N VAL A 183 9.37 6.38 -0.62
CA VAL A 183 10.43 7.40 -0.56
C VAL A 183 11.73 6.81 -1.10
N GLU A 184 11.83 6.73 -2.43
CA GLU A 184 13.13 6.56 -3.13
C GLU A 184 13.95 7.85 -3.20
N ASP A 185 13.47 8.98 -2.68
CA ASP A 185 14.19 10.27 -2.70
C ASP A 185 14.23 10.91 -1.30
N MET A 186 15.09 10.41 -0.41
CA MET A 186 15.46 11.11 0.83
C MET A 186 16.77 11.90 0.63
N GLU A 187 16.66 13.12 0.11
CA GLU A 187 17.60 14.19 0.43
C GLU A 187 16.91 15.14 1.43
N GLU A 188 17.47 15.19 2.64
CA GLU A 188 17.38 16.27 3.62
C GLU A 188 16.04 17.03 3.72
N VAL A 189 15.11 16.50 4.53
CA VAL A 189 14.10 17.34 5.20
C VAL A 189 14.02 16.93 6.68
N GLU A 190 15.10 17.22 7.42
CA GLU A 190 15.00 17.44 8.87
C GLU A 190 14.44 18.85 9.07
N GLU A 191 13.13 19.04 8.93
CA GLU A 191 12.41 20.19 9.53
C GLU A 191 10.90 19.93 9.46
N GLU A 192 10.33 19.62 10.61
CA GLU A 192 8.95 19.97 10.98
C GLU A 192 7.80 19.40 10.12
N LEU A 193 7.69 18.06 10.04
CA LEU A 193 6.38 17.44 9.82
C LEU A 193 5.61 17.42 11.15
N PHE A 194 5.19 18.59 11.65
CA PHE A 194 4.14 18.67 12.68
C PHE A 194 2.81 18.29 12.02
N THR A 195 2.61 17.00 11.77
CA THR A 195 1.23 16.49 11.77
C THR A 195 0.68 16.76 13.15
N ASP A 196 -0.46 17.46 13.25
CA ASP A 196 -1.24 17.59 14.47
C ASP A 196 -1.72 16.18 14.87
N VAL A 197 -0.83 15.41 15.50
CA VAL A 197 -1.16 14.08 15.97
C VAL A 197 -1.86 14.25 17.30
N GLU A 198 -3.18 13.99 17.31
CA GLU A 198 -3.99 14.09 18.51
C GLU A 198 -3.52 13.03 19.52
N GLN A 199 -2.75 13.49 20.50
CA GLN A 199 -2.28 12.68 21.62
C GLN A 199 -3.44 12.45 22.58
N VAL A 200 -3.75 11.18 22.83
CA VAL A 200 -4.85 10.78 23.71
C VAL A 200 -4.30 10.22 25.01
N SER A 201 -4.83 10.69 26.14
CA SER A 201 -4.52 10.13 27.46
C SER A 201 -5.26 8.81 27.67
N GLY A 202 -4.57 7.80 28.20
CA GLY A 202 -5.11 6.48 28.53
C GLY A 202 -4.59 5.93 29.86
N LYS A 203 -5.06 4.74 30.21
CA LYS A 203 -4.66 4.00 31.42
C LYS A 203 -4.09 2.64 31.05
N LEU A 204 -2.84 2.40 31.41
CA LEU A 204 -2.14 1.13 31.25
C LEU A 204 -2.67 0.14 32.30
N MET A 205 -3.25 -0.97 31.87
CA MET A 205 -3.78 -2.04 32.73
C MET A 205 -2.73 -3.09 33.04
N ASP A 206 -1.99 -3.51 32.02
CA ASP A 206 -0.90 -4.47 32.17
C ASP A 206 0.29 -4.07 31.29
N LEU A 207 1.48 -4.45 31.74
CA LEU A 207 2.74 -4.22 31.02
C LEU A 207 3.62 -5.47 31.07
N SER A 208 4.24 -5.80 29.94
CA SER A 208 5.31 -6.81 29.80
C SER A 208 6.37 -6.34 28.82
N GLU A 209 7.47 -7.08 28.71
CA GLU A 209 8.51 -6.78 27.71
C GLU A 209 8.01 -6.87 26.25
N GLY A 210 6.94 -7.63 26.00
CA GLY A 210 6.44 -7.88 24.63
C GLY A 210 5.15 -7.16 24.27
N GLY A 211 4.54 -6.41 25.19
CA GLY A 211 3.26 -5.78 24.96
C GLY A 211 2.57 -5.28 26.21
N ALA A 212 1.42 -4.66 26.01
CA ALA A 212 0.63 -4.00 27.03
C ALA A 212 -0.87 -4.07 26.72
N ALA A 213 -1.69 -3.86 27.75
CA ALA A 213 -3.11 -3.59 27.61
C ALA A 213 -3.41 -2.17 28.10
N VAL A 214 -4.08 -1.36 27.27
CA VAL A 214 -4.37 0.04 27.60
C VAL A 214 -5.85 0.34 27.39
N ILE A 215 -6.45 1.05 28.34
CA ILE A 215 -7.78 1.63 28.23
C ILE A 215 -7.64 3.04 27.67
N VAL A 216 -8.17 3.30 26.47
CA VAL A 216 -8.08 4.61 25.82
C VAL A 216 -9.22 4.80 24.83
N GLU A 217 -9.71 6.03 24.66
CA GLU A 217 -10.66 6.40 23.60
C GLU A 217 -9.90 6.89 22.37
N LEU A 218 -9.43 5.94 21.55
CA LEU A 218 -8.66 6.21 20.33
C LEU A 218 -9.37 5.63 19.10
N GLU A 219 -9.37 6.37 17.99
CA GLU A 219 -9.85 5.88 16.69
C GLU A 219 -8.79 5.01 15.98
N ALA A 220 -8.45 3.88 16.59
CA ALA A 220 -7.55 2.86 16.03
C ALA A 220 -8.23 1.49 15.89
N GLY A 221 -7.95 0.80 14.79
CA GLY A 221 -8.40 -0.55 14.46
C GLY A 221 -7.35 -1.61 14.79
N THR A 222 -7.71 -2.88 14.55
CA THR A 222 -6.74 -3.98 14.55
C THR A 222 -5.75 -3.77 13.40
N ASP A 223 -4.49 -4.11 13.64
CA ASP A 223 -3.33 -3.93 12.74
C ASP A 223 -2.83 -2.49 12.57
N ASP A 224 -3.49 -1.49 13.18
CA ASP A 224 -2.98 -0.12 13.21
C ASP A 224 -1.70 -0.01 14.07
N LEU A 225 -0.82 0.92 13.70
CA LEU A 225 0.36 1.28 14.48
C LEU A 225 0.03 2.42 15.45
N VAL A 226 0.47 2.24 16.69
CA VAL A 226 0.39 3.26 17.74
C VAL A 226 1.74 3.45 18.40
N GLU A 227 1.95 4.60 18.99
CA GLU A 227 3.08 4.89 19.85
C GLU A 227 2.58 5.21 21.24
N LEU A 228 3.19 4.61 22.26
CA LEU A 228 2.84 4.82 23.66
C LEU A 228 4.04 5.29 24.48
N TRP A 229 3.79 6.12 25.50
CA TRP A 229 4.80 6.48 26.50
C TRP A 229 4.13 6.84 27.83
N SER A 230 4.92 6.90 28.90
CA SER A 230 4.41 7.26 30.23
C SER A 230 3.93 8.72 30.26
N ALA A 231 2.74 8.94 30.83
CA ALA A 231 2.25 10.25 31.24
C ALA A 231 2.56 10.56 32.71
N ASP A 232 2.95 9.53 33.47
CA ASP A 232 3.31 9.61 34.88
C ASP A 232 4.75 10.10 35.06
N ALA A 233 4.98 10.94 36.08
CA ALA A 233 6.30 11.46 36.42
C ALA A 233 7.15 10.47 37.23
N ASP A 234 6.50 9.55 37.95
CA ASP A 234 7.19 8.61 38.85
C ASP A 234 7.77 7.41 38.12
N ILE A 235 7.18 7.03 36.98
CA ILE A 235 7.57 5.85 36.20
C ILE A 235 7.71 6.25 34.74
N TRP A 236 8.96 6.33 34.28
CA TRP A 236 9.29 6.63 32.90
C TRP A 236 9.21 5.38 32.02
N ILE A 237 8.39 5.46 30.96
CA ILE A 237 8.36 4.52 29.83
C ILE A 237 8.66 5.36 28.59
N PRO A 238 9.78 5.11 27.88
CA PRO A 238 10.09 5.85 26.65
C PRO A 238 9.02 5.60 25.57
N PRO A 239 8.97 6.41 24.50
CA PRO A 239 8.13 6.12 23.34
C PRO A 239 8.40 4.72 22.78
N ILE A 240 7.35 3.89 22.73
CA ILE A 240 7.38 2.53 22.19
C ILE A 240 6.36 2.43 21.06
N THR A 241 6.81 2.02 19.88
CA THR A 241 5.92 1.70 18.77
C THR A 241 5.31 0.33 18.97
N ALA A 242 4.01 0.21 18.74
CA ALA A 242 3.26 -1.01 18.97
C ALA A 242 2.19 -1.22 17.90
N GLY A 243 1.98 -2.47 17.51
CA GLY A 243 0.83 -2.86 16.69
C GLY A 243 -0.38 -3.20 17.56
N VAL A 244 -1.56 -2.77 17.14
CA VAL A 244 -2.82 -3.11 17.79
C VAL A 244 -3.23 -4.54 17.42
N LEU A 245 -3.08 -5.48 18.35
CA LEU A 245 -3.48 -6.87 18.14
C LEU A 245 -4.99 -7.07 18.21
N ASN A 246 -5.66 -6.37 19.11
CA ASN A 246 -7.08 -6.54 19.36
C ASN A 246 -7.66 -5.33 20.10
N VAL A 247 -8.91 -5.00 19.81
CA VAL A 247 -9.66 -3.93 20.46
C VAL A 247 -10.92 -4.53 21.11
N GLN A 248 -10.87 -4.69 22.43
CA GLN A 248 -12.02 -5.16 23.20
C GLN A 248 -12.92 -3.97 23.53
N ARG A 249 -14.04 -3.85 22.82
CA ARG A 249 -15.04 -2.80 23.09
C ARG A 249 -15.68 -3.01 24.47
N GLY A 250 -15.62 -1.97 25.30
CA GLY A 250 -16.26 -1.95 26.62
C GLY A 250 -17.78 -2.07 26.50
N ARG A 251 -18.40 -2.82 27.42
CA ARG A 251 -19.87 -2.84 27.55
C ARG A 251 -20.32 -1.65 28.39
N GLY A 252 -21.43 -1.01 27.98
CA GLY A 252 -22.10 0.02 28.78
C GLY A 252 -21.39 1.38 28.82
N GLY A 253 -20.81 1.82 27.70
CA GLY A 253 -20.15 3.13 27.60
C GLY A 253 -18.78 3.21 28.25
N LYS A 254 -18.17 2.06 28.61
CA LYS A 254 -16.78 2.02 29.05
C LYS A 254 -15.84 2.18 27.85
N PRO A 255 -14.72 2.90 28.02
CA PRO A 255 -13.69 3.01 26.99
C PRO A 255 -13.16 1.62 26.57
N PRO A 256 -12.80 1.44 25.29
CA PRO A 256 -12.28 0.18 24.79
C PRO A 256 -10.90 -0.13 25.38
N ILE A 257 -10.58 -1.43 25.44
CA ILE A 257 -9.26 -1.95 25.84
C ILE A 257 -8.50 -2.34 24.57
N PHE A 258 -7.34 -1.74 24.39
CA PHE A 258 -6.39 -2.05 23.32
C PHE A 258 -5.34 -3.03 23.83
N HIS A 259 -5.19 -4.15 23.14
CA HIS A 259 -4.08 -5.07 23.36
C HIS A 259 -2.99 -4.79 22.33
N LEU A 260 -1.81 -4.45 22.82
CA LEU A 260 -0.70 -3.95 22.03
C LEU A 260 0.45 -4.97 22.02
N HIS A 261 1.11 -5.10 20.88
CA HIS A 261 2.37 -5.83 20.74
C HIS A 261 3.48 -4.84 20.38
N PHE A 262 4.56 -4.86 21.16
CA PHE A 262 5.67 -3.93 20.95
C PHE A 262 6.53 -4.35 19.76
N ILE A 263 6.90 -3.36 18.93
CA ILE A 263 7.81 -3.51 17.79
C ILE A 263 9.13 -2.90 18.21
N ASP A 264 10.16 -3.73 18.33
CA ASP A 264 11.53 -3.36 18.76
C ASP A 264 11.58 -2.43 20.00
N PRO A 265 11.00 -2.86 21.15
CA PRO A 265 10.97 -2.01 22.33
C PRO A 265 12.37 -1.77 22.93
N PRO A 266 12.62 -0.60 23.53
CA PRO A 266 13.83 -0.33 24.32
C PRO A 266 13.81 -1.17 25.61
N LEU A 267 14.36 -2.39 25.53
CA LEU A 267 14.23 -3.41 26.58
C LEU A 267 14.88 -3.01 27.91
N VAL A 268 15.94 -2.20 27.90
CA VAL A 268 16.65 -1.82 29.12
C VAL A 268 15.77 -0.92 29.99
N GLU A 269 15.21 0.12 29.38
CA GLU A 269 14.32 1.09 29.99
C GLU A 269 12.99 0.44 30.38
N LEU A 270 12.42 -0.39 29.50
CA LEU A 270 11.18 -1.09 29.76
C LEU A 270 11.30 -2.06 30.95
N ARG A 271 12.41 -2.79 31.05
CA ARG A 271 12.69 -3.66 32.22
C ARG A 271 12.80 -2.85 33.51
N ALA A 272 13.46 -1.69 33.48
CA ALA A 272 13.58 -0.82 34.65
C ALA A 272 12.20 -0.30 35.11
N ALA A 273 11.33 0.07 34.17
CA ALA A 273 9.95 0.48 34.46
C ALA A 273 9.13 -0.67 35.08
N ILE A 274 9.21 -1.87 34.50
CA ILE A 274 8.53 -3.08 35.00
C ILE A 274 8.99 -3.42 36.43
N GLN A 275 10.30 -3.37 36.71
CA GLN A 275 10.81 -3.62 38.06
C GLN A 275 10.32 -2.60 39.08
N THR A 276 10.26 -1.32 38.68
CA THR A 276 9.73 -0.25 39.53
C THR A 276 8.25 -0.49 39.84
N LEU A 277 7.45 -0.82 38.82
CA LEU A 277 6.04 -1.19 38.98
C LEU A 277 5.86 -2.38 39.93
N GLN A 278 6.66 -3.43 39.80
CA GLN A 278 6.59 -4.59 40.69
C GLN A 278 6.84 -4.23 42.15
N ARG A 279 7.82 -3.34 42.41
CA ARG A 279 8.11 -2.87 43.78
C ARG A 279 6.95 -2.05 44.34
N THR A 280 6.40 -1.13 43.54
CA THR A 280 5.29 -0.27 43.97
C THR A 280 4.00 -1.06 44.19
N SER A 281 3.68 -2.01 43.31
CA SER A 281 2.52 -2.89 43.45
C SER A 281 2.67 -3.86 44.63
N GLY A 282 3.88 -4.35 44.90
CA GLY A 282 4.19 -5.15 46.09
C GLY A 282 4.01 -4.39 47.41
N MET A 283 4.28 -3.08 47.44
CA MET A 283 4.05 -2.22 48.60
C MET A 283 2.57 -1.87 48.83
N ARG A 284 1.71 -1.91 47.80
CA ARG A 284 0.26 -1.65 47.96
C ARG A 284 -0.53 -2.84 48.50
N MET A 285 0.07 -4.04 48.54
CA MET A 285 -0.55 -5.28 49.03
C MET A 285 -0.07 -5.68 50.43
N ALA A 286 0.82 -4.91 51.06
CA ALA A 286 1.32 -5.09 52.43
C ALA A 286 0.73 -4.05 53.38
#